data_AF-A0A1S2NCA7-F1
#
_entry.id   AF-A0A1S2NCA7-F1
#
_cell.length_a   1.000
_cell.length_b   1.000
_cell.length_c   1.000
_cell.angle_alpha   90.00
_cell.angle_beta   90.00
_cell.angle_gamma   90.00
#
_symmetry.space_group_name_H-M   'P 1'
#
loop_
_entity.id
_entity.type
_entity.pdbx_description
1 polymer ?
#
loop_
_entity_poly.entity_id
_entity_poly.type
_entity_poly.pdbx_seq_one_letter_code
_entity_poly.pdbx_strand_id
1 'polypeptide(L)'
;MQRSILFFLLLAATVAGCKRQAVIVPADRVYTVDEYLAAPELRRRVSAACSNDPGRTAQDPNCVNVHRADRVATAGTLGGMPRTVP
;
A
#
# COMPACT_ATOMS: atom_id res chain seq x y z
N MET A 1 -25.07 -11.28 -39.33
CA MET A 1 -25.23 -10.05 -38.50
C MET A 1 -25.18 -10.33 -37.00
N GLN A 2 -25.68 -11.47 -36.50
CA GLN A 2 -25.73 -11.82 -35.07
C GLN A 2 -24.36 -12.09 -34.39
N ARG A 3 -23.37 -12.59 -35.13
CA ARG A 3 -22.01 -12.90 -34.60
C ARG A 3 -21.18 -11.65 -34.27
N SER A 4 -21.43 -10.53 -34.97
CA SER A 4 -20.71 -9.26 -34.76
C SER A 4 -21.18 -8.54 -33.49
N ILE A 5 -22.44 -8.72 -33.08
CA ILE A 5 -23.02 -8.09 -31.89
C ILE A 5 -22.39 -8.67 -30.61
N LEU A 6 -22.09 -9.97 -30.60
CA LEU A 6 -21.42 -10.64 -29.48
C LEU A 6 -19.99 -10.12 -29.26
N PHE A 7 -19.28 -9.75 -30.32
CA PHE A 7 -17.93 -9.17 -30.23
C PHE A 7 -17.93 -7.77 -29.60
N PHE A 8 -18.93 -6.94 -29.91
CA PHE A 8 -19.06 -5.61 -29.31
C PHE A 8 -19.45 -5.67 -27.82
N LEU A 9 -20.24 -6.66 -27.41
CA LEU A 9 -20.61 -6.88 -26.00
C LEU A 9 -19.44 -7.35 -25.13
N LEU A 10 -18.49 -8.12 -25.69
CA LEU A 10 -17.28 -8.56 -24.99
C LEU A 10 -16.23 -7.45 -24.83
N LEU A 11 -16.20 -6.46 -25.73
CA LEU A 11 -15.20 -5.39 -25.69
C LEU A 11 -15.52 -4.27 -24.69
N ALA A 12 -16.78 -4.13 -24.27
CA ALA A 12 -17.23 -3.08 -23.36
C ALA A 12 -16.85 -3.31 -21.87
N ALA A 13 -16.32 -4.49 -21.51
CA ALA A 13 -16.09 -4.89 -20.13
C ALA A 13 -14.69 -4.51 -19.56
N THR A 14 -13.80 -3.88 -20.32
CA THR A 14 -12.39 -3.70 -19.90
C THR A 14 -12.06 -2.37 -19.22
N VAL A 15 -13.01 -1.46 -19.02
CA VAL A 15 -12.78 -0.12 -18.42
C VAL A 15 -13.41 0.03 -17.04
N ALA A 16 -13.10 -0.90 -16.13
CA ALA A 16 -13.43 -0.76 -14.71
C ALA A 16 -12.18 -0.97 -13.85
N GLY A 17 -11.20 -0.06 -13.94
CA GLY A 17 -9.96 -0.19 -13.18
C GLY A 17 -9.30 1.11 -12.69
N CYS A 18 -9.82 2.30 -13.02
CA CYS A 18 -9.27 3.53 -12.47
C CYS A 18 -9.74 3.71 -11.02
N LYS A 19 -9.12 2.99 -10.07
CA LYS A 19 -9.27 3.31 -8.65
C LYS A 19 -8.64 4.69 -8.43
N ARG A 20 -9.46 5.70 -8.14
CA ARG A 20 -8.98 7.02 -7.70
C ARG A 20 -8.24 6.78 -6.39
N GLN A 21 -6.91 6.76 -6.44
CA GLN A 21 -6.09 6.62 -5.25
C GLN A 21 -6.31 7.87 -4.38
N ALA A 22 -6.77 7.67 -3.15
CA ALA A 22 -6.83 8.76 -2.19
C ALA A 22 -5.40 9.30 -1.98
N VAL A 23 -5.21 10.60 -2.17
CA VAL A 23 -3.93 11.26 -1.89
C VAL A 23 -3.81 11.37 -0.38
N ILE A 24 -3.10 10.42 0.25
CA ILE A 24 -2.86 10.41 1.70
C ILE A 24 -1.63 11.26 2.06
N VAL A 25 -0.65 11.30 1.16
CA VAL A 25 0.59 12.07 1.30
C VAL A 25 0.67 13.05 0.13
N PRO A 26 0.96 14.34 0.37
CA PRO A 26 1.24 15.30 -0.70
C PRO A 26 2.36 14.80 -1.63
N ALA A 27 2.27 15.10 -2.93
CA ALA A 27 3.20 14.57 -3.93
C ALA A 27 4.67 14.98 -3.71
N ASP A 28 4.88 16.12 -3.04
CA ASP A 28 6.17 16.70 -2.68
C ASP A 28 6.68 16.24 -1.30
N ARG A 29 5.88 15.50 -0.53
CA ARG A 29 6.24 15.05 0.82
C ARG A 29 6.69 13.59 0.82
N VAL A 30 7.89 13.36 1.33
CA VAL A 30 8.40 12.03 1.66
C VAL A 30 8.62 11.96 3.17
N TYR A 31 7.88 11.08 3.84
CA TYR A 31 8.09 10.81 5.26
C TYR A 31 9.15 9.73 5.43
N THR A 32 10.04 9.95 6.39
CA THR A 32 11.03 8.98 6.84
C THR A 32 10.38 7.84 7.65
N VAL A 33 11.15 6.78 7.87
CA VAL A 33 10.71 5.65 8.71
C VAL A 33 10.36 6.13 10.12
N ASP A 34 11.19 6.98 10.73
CA ASP A 34 11.00 7.45 12.10
C ASP A 34 9.76 8.34 12.24
N GLU A 35 9.46 9.17 11.24
CA GLU A 35 8.22 9.95 11.22
C GLU A 35 6.97 9.05 11.14
N TYR A 36 7.03 7.95 10.37
CA TYR A 36 5.96 6.95 10.37
C TYR A 36 5.86 6.17 11.68
N LEU A 37 6.97 5.92 12.37
CA LEU A 37 6.96 5.32 13.71
C LEU A 37 6.34 6.26 14.74
N ALA A 38 6.63 7.56 14.65
CA ALA A 38 6.07 8.60 15.52
C ALA A 38 4.58 8.91 15.23
N ALA A 39 4.07 8.57 14.04
CA ALA A 39 2.69 8.81 13.64
C ALA A 39 1.94 7.50 13.22
N PRO A 40 1.50 6.66 14.18
CA PRO A 40 0.89 5.36 13.90
C PRO A 40 -0.35 5.42 13.01
N GLU A 41 -1.19 6.45 13.17
CA GLU A 41 -2.38 6.64 12.34
C GLU A 41 -2.03 6.92 10.87
N LEU A 42 -1.03 7.77 10.64
CA LEU A 42 -0.53 8.07 9.29
C LEU A 42 0.07 6.81 8.68
N ARG A 43 0.89 6.07 9.44
CA ARG A 43 1.48 4.79 9.01
C ARG A 43 0.42 3.80 8.54
N ARG A 44 -0.63 3.57 9.35
CA ARG A 44 -1.71 2.63 8.97
C ARG A 44 -2.43 3.04 7.70
N ARG A 45 -2.74 4.33 7.54
CA ARG A 45 -3.43 4.84 6.35
C ARG A 45 -2.57 4.67 5.09
N VAL A 46 -1.30 5.06 5.14
CA VAL A 46 -0.38 4.93 3.99
C VAL A 46 -0.08 3.47 3.68
N SER A 47 0.12 2.62 4.68
CA SER A 47 0.33 1.18 4.51
C SER A 47 -0.85 0.50 3.81
N ALA A 48 -2.09 0.82 4.21
CA ALA A 48 -3.29 0.35 3.54
C ALA A 48 -3.38 0.83 2.07
N ALA A 49 -3.01 2.09 1.81
CA ALA A 49 -2.98 2.62 0.45
C ALA A 49 -1.94 1.92 -0.43
N CYS A 50 -0.76 1.60 0.10
CA CYS A 50 0.29 0.88 -0.61
C CYS A 50 -0.05 -0.60 -0.85
N SER A 51 -0.75 -1.24 0.08
CA SER A 51 -1.12 -2.67 -0.02
C SER A 51 -2.14 -2.95 -1.12
N ASN A 52 -2.91 -1.94 -1.53
CA ASN A 52 -3.90 -2.04 -2.60
C ASN A 52 -3.29 -1.95 -4.01
N ASP A 53 -1.99 -1.65 -4.13
CA ASP A 53 -1.28 -1.53 -5.41
C ASP A 53 0.18 -2.04 -5.28
N PRO A 54 0.41 -3.37 -5.39
CA PRO A 54 1.73 -3.95 -5.21
C PRO A 54 2.76 -3.49 -6.24
N GLY A 55 2.32 -3.01 -7.42
CA GLY A 55 3.21 -2.48 -8.47
C GLY A 55 3.84 -1.13 -8.10
N ARG A 56 3.19 -0.38 -7.20
CA ARG A 56 3.61 0.95 -6.76
C ARG A 56 4.63 0.92 -5.62
N THR A 57 4.70 -0.17 -4.86
CA THR A 57 5.53 -0.28 -3.65
C THR A 57 7.02 -0.01 -3.88
N ALA A 58 7.55 -0.38 -5.04
CA ALA A 58 8.96 -0.12 -5.38
C ALA A 58 9.22 1.28 -5.98
N GLN A 59 8.17 1.98 -6.42
CA GLN A 59 8.27 3.23 -7.17
C GLN A 59 7.93 4.46 -6.32
N ASP A 60 7.29 4.26 -5.17
CA ASP A 60 6.89 5.31 -4.25
C ASP A 60 7.72 5.26 -2.95
N PRO A 61 8.55 6.29 -2.67
CA PRO A 61 9.41 6.30 -1.48
C PRO A 61 8.61 6.24 -0.17
N ASN A 62 7.37 6.74 -0.15
CA ASN A 62 6.52 6.63 1.03
C ASN A 62 6.07 5.18 1.26
N CYS A 63 5.80 4.42 0.20
CA CYS A 63 5.48 3.00 0.34
C CYS A 63 6.67 2.18 0.83
N VAL A 64 7.88 2.47 0.36
CA VAL A 64 9.11 1.83 0.87
C VAL A 64 9.29 2.13 2.37
N ASN A 65 9.16 3.40 2.76
CA ASN A 65 9.39 3.83 4.14
C ASN A 65 8.31 3.30 5.10
N VAL A 66 7.03 3.32 4.70
CA VAL A 66 5.93 2.82 5.55
C VAL A 66 6.05 1.31 5.77
N HIS A 67 6.43 0.53 4.76
CA HIS A 67 6.65 -0.92 4.92
C HIS A 67 7.85 -1.24 5.82
N ARG A 68 8.88 -0.40 5.81
CA ARG A 68 9.99 -0.54 6.76
C ARG A 68 9.55 -0.19 8.18
N ALA A 69 8.76 0.87 8.35
CA ALA A 69 8.20 1.25 9.64
C ALA A 69 7.28 0.15 10.21
N ASP A 70 6.43 -0.48 9.39
CA ASP A 70 5.58 -1.60 9.82
C ASP A 70 6.40 -2.80 10.31
N ARG A 71 7.48 -3.14 9.61
CA ARG A 71 8.41 -4.20 10.04
C ARG A 71 9.06 -3.89 11.38
N VAL A 72 9.52 -2.65 11.57
CA VAL A 72 10.13 -2.21 12.85
C VAL A 72 9.10 -2.24 13.97
N ALA A 73 7.90 -1.73 13.74
CA ALA A 73 6.82 -1.72 14.72
C ALA A 73 6.41 -3.15 15.15
N THR A 74 6.38 -4.08 14.19
CA THR A 74 6.04 -5.50 14.44
C THR A 74 7.19 -6.26 15.10
N ALA A 75 8.44 -5.94 14.76
CA ALA A 75 9.60 -6.50 15.45
C ALA A 75 9.67 -6.03 16.91
N GLY A 76 9.31 -4.77 17.19
CA GLY A 76 9.20 -4.24 18.54
C GLY A 76 8.17 -4.95 19.40
N THR A 77 7.03 -5.37 18.81
CA THR A 77 6.02 -6.17 19.53
C THR A 77 6.46 -7.62 19.77
N LEU A 78 7.25 -8.21 18.88
CA LEU A 78 7.80 -9.57 19.06
C LEU A 78 9.05 -9.61 19.97
N GLY A 79 9.82 -8.52 20.05
CA GLY A 79 11.00 -8.39 20.90
C GLY A 79 10.70 -8.28 22.41
N GLY A 80 9.43 -8.10 22.78
CA GLY A 80 8.95 -8.16 24.16
C GLY A 80 8.65 -9.57 24.67
N MET A 81 8.77 -10.61 23.83
CA MET A 81 8.63 -11.99 24.27
C MET A 81 9.92 -12.41 24.98
N PRO A 82 9.89 -12.80 26.28
CA PRO A 82 11.09 -13.26 26.96
C PRO A 82 11.62 -14.47 26.21
N ARG A 83 12.87 -14.38 25.73
CA ARG A 83 13.61 -15.55 25.27
C ARG A 83 13.87 -16.41 26.50
N THR A 84 12.99 -17.37 26.79
CA THR A 84 13.34 -18.51 27.64
C THR A 84 14.38 -19.32 26.86
N VAL A 85 15.65 -19.03 27.14
CA VAL A 85 16.78 -19.85 26.71
C VAL A 85 16.75 -21.10 27.60
N PRO A 86 16.75 -22.33 27.06
CA PRO A 86 16.84 -23.55 27.86
C PRO A 86 18.17 -23.66 28.60
#